data_AF-A0A3S4FWS3-F1
#
_entry.id   AF-A0A3S4FWS3-F1
#
_cell.length_a   1.000
_cell.length_b   1.000
_cell.length_c   1.000
_cell.angle_alpha   90.00
_cell.angle_beta   90.00
_cell.angle_gamma   90.00
#
_symmetry.space_group_name_H-M   'P 1'
#
loop_
_entity.id
_entity.type
_entity.pdbx_description
1 polymer ?
#
loop_
_entity_poly.entity_id
_entity_poly.type
_entity_poly.pdbx_seq_one_letter_code
_entity_poly.pdbx_strand_id
1 'polypeptide(L)'
;MALEEEDKNSGKAPRAQYVLAEQVTRLVHGEEGLVAAKRITECLFSGSLSALSEADFEQLAQDGVPMVEMEKRRRPDAGAGRRRTPAVAWSGA
;
A
#
# COMPACT_ATOMS: atom_id res chain seq x y z
N MET A 1 -5.71 7.63 35.40
CA MET A 1 -4.40 7.14 35.87
C MET A 1 -4.33 5.60 35.97
N ALA A 2 -5.44 4.85 35.93
CA ALA A 2 -5.40 3.38 36.00
C ALA A 2 -4.60 2.68 34.87
N LEU A 3 -4.74 3.17 33.62
CA LEU A 3 -4.05 2.57 32.46
C LEU A 3 -2.52 2.72 32.50
N GLU A 4 -2.02 3.86 32.97
CA GLU A 4 -0.59 4.13 33.09
C GLU A 4 0.06 3.23 34.15
N GLU A 5 -0.63 3.04 35.27
CA GLU A 5 -0.15 2.21 36.37
C GLU A 5 -0.17 0.72 36.00
N GLU A 6 -1.19 0.28 35.25
CA GLU A 6 -1.24 -1.06 34.69
C GLU A 6 -0.13 -1.30 33.65
N ASP A 7 0.13 -0.34 32.76
CA ASP A 7 1.20 -0.45 31.77
C ASP A 7 2.58 -0.59 32.45
N LYS A 8 2.85 0.23 33.49
CA LYS A 8 4.09 0.15 34.30
C LYS A 8 4.27 -1.21 34.95
N ASN A 9 3.17 -1.87 35.33
CA ASN A 9 3.20 -3.15 36.07
C ASN A 9 3.05 -4.38 35.17
N SER A 10 2.78 -4.22 33.87
CA SER A 10 2.44 -5.33 32.97
C SER A 10 3.64 -6.11 32.42
N GLY A 11 4.84 -5.52 32.39
CA GLY A 11 6.02 -6.08 31.73
C GLY A 11 5.88 -6.24 30.20
N LYS A 12 4.81 -5.69 29.60
CA LYS A 12 4.51 -5.72 28.16
C LYS A 12 4.67 -4.32 27.57
N ALA A 13 4.55 -4.23 26.24
CA ALA A 13 4.45 -2.93 25.59
C ALA A 13 3.22 -2.16 26.12
N PRO A 14 3.38 -0.87 26.47
CA PRO A 14 2.30 -0.07 27.03
C PRO A 14 1.14 0.07 26.03
N ARG A 15 -0.10 -0.05 26.53
CA ARG A 15 -1.33 0.01 25.71
C ARG A 15 -1.95 1.40 25.70
N ALA A 16 -1.54 2.29 26.60
CA ALA A 16 -2.09 3.64 26.71
C ALA A 16 -1.96 4.45 25.40
N GLN A 17 -0.88 4.27 24.64
CA GLN A 17 -0.72 4.95 23.35
C GLN A 17 -1.76 4.50 22.32
N TYR A 18 -2.06 3.20 22.25
CA TYR A 18 -3.11 2.69 21.36
C TYR A 18 -4.47 3.28 21.72
N VAL A 19 -4.81 3.30 23.01
CA VAL A 19 -6.07 3.90 23.48
C VAL A 19 -6.14 5.37 23.09
N LEU A 20 -5.07 6.14 23.33
CA LEU A 20 -5.03 7.56 22.99
C LEU A 20 -5.20 7.78 21.47
N ALA A 21 -4.48 7.03 20.65
CA ALA A 21 -4.57 7.12 19.20
C ALA A 21 -6.01 6.83 18.72
N GLU A 22 -6.65 5.77 19.22
CA GLU A 22 -8.03 5.45 18.86
C GLU A 22 -9.01 6.57 19.22
N GLN A 23 -8.90 7.13 20.43
CA GLN A 23 -9.82 8.17 20.89
C GLN A 23 -9.65 9.47 20.11
N VAL A 24 -8.41 9.91 19.90
CA VAL A 24 -8.13 11.18 19.21
C VAL A 24 -8.47 11.06 17.72
N THR A 25 -8.08 9.96 17.07
CA THR A 25 -8.42 9.74 15.66
C THR A 25 -9.93 9.66 15.47
N ARG A 26 -10.67 8.94 16.33
CA ARG A 26 -12.13 8.92 16.28
C ARG A 26 -12.74 10.29 16.51
N LEU A 27 -12.22 11.06 17.46
CA LEU A 27 -12.74 12.38 17.80
C LEU A 27 -12.61 13.37 16.63
N VAL A 28 -11.49 13.33 15.90
CA VAL A 28 -11.18 14.29 14.82
C VAL A 28 -11.69 13.81 13.46
N HIS A 29 -11.58 12.50 13.18
CA HIS A 29 -11.82 11.92 11.86
C HIS A 29 -13.03 10.97 11.81
N GLY A 30 -13.74 10.79 12.93
CA GLY A 30 -14.89 9.87 13.02
C GLY A 30 -14.49 8.39 13.01
N GLU A 31 -15.50 7.52 13.01
CA GLU A 31 -15.28 6.06 13.03
C GLU A 31 -14.63 5.56 11.75
N GLU A 32 -15.04 6.10 10.59
CA GLU A 32 -14.50 5.71 9.30
C GLU A 32 -13.00 6.03 9.19
N GLY A 33 -12.59 7.21 9.66
CA GLY A 33 -11.17 7.59 9.72
C GLY A 33 -10.36 6.68 10.64
N LEU A 34 -10.91 6.31 11.80
CA LEU A 34 -10.27 5.34 12.70
C LEU A 34 -10.12 3.96 12.05
N VAL A 35 -11.16 3.47 11.37
CA VAL A 35 -11.14 2.18 10.68
C VAL A 35 -10.10 2.18 9.56
N ALA A 36 -10.02 3.26 8.78
CA ALA A 36 -9.00 3.42 7.74
C ALA A 36 -7.59 3.43 8.34
N ALA A 37 -7.33 4.23 9.39
CA ALA A 37 -6.02 4.30 10.04
C ALA A 37 -5.55 2.95 10.59
N LYS A 38 -6.47 2.17 11.20
CA LYS A 38 -6.19 0.80 11.66
C LYS A 38 -5.89 -0.14 10.50
N ARG A 39 -6.70 -0.10 9.43
CA ARG A 39 -6.51 -0.91 8.22
C ARG A 39 -5.17 -0.63 7.55
N ILE A 40 -4.80 0.63 7.39
CA ILE A 40 -3.50 1.05 6.83
C ILE A 40 -2.36 0.49 7.68
N THR A 41 -2.42 0.70 8.99
CA THR A 41 -1.40 0.21 9.93
C THR A 41 -1.22 -1.30 9.81
N GLU A 42 -2.31 -2.08 9.88
CA GLU A 42 -2.26 -3.53 9.76
C GLU A 42 -1.66 -3.99 8.43
N CYS A 43 -2.06 -3.38 7.31
CA CYS A 43 -1.55 -3.76 5.98
C CYS A 43 -0.05 -3.47 5.83
N LEU A 44 0.43 -2.33 6.33
CA LEU A 44 1.84 -1.96 6.24
C LEU A 44 2.74 -2.91 7.04
N PHE A 45 2.30 -3.36 8.21
CA PHE A 45 3.12 -4.20 9.10
C PHE A 45 2.88 -5.71 8.91
N SER A 46 1.77 -6.13 8.30
CA SER A 46 1.54 -7.52 7.88
C SER A 46 2.14 -7.83 6.49
N GLY A 47 2.40 -6.81 5.67
CA GLY A 47 2.89 -6.95 4.30
C GLY A 47 1.81 -7.31 3.27
N SER A 48 0.54 -7.41 3.69
CA SER A 48 -0.60 -7.68 2.81
C SER A 48 -1.36 -6.40 2.49
N LEU A 49 -1.24 -5.90 1.26
CA LEU A 49 -1.87 -4.64 0.82
C LEU A 49 -3.26 -4.84 0.18
N SER A 50 -3.75 -6.07 0.10
CA SER A 50 -4.99 -6.42 -0.62
C SER A 50 -6.25 -5.78 -0.04
N ALA A 51 -6.22 -5.38 1.23
CA ALA A 51 -7.34 -4.71 1.89
C ALA A 51 -7.33 -3.19 1.72
N LEU A 52 -6.26 -2.59 1.17
CA LEU A 52 -6.17 -1.15 0.97
C LEU A 52 -7.04 -0.70 -0.21
N SER A 53 -7.82 0.33 0.03
CA SER A 53 -8.58 1.07 -0.99
C SER A 53 -7.71 2.11 -1.68
N GLU A 54 -8.19 2.68 -2.78
CA GLU A 54 -7.52 3.79 -3.47
C GLU A 54 -7.31 5.00 -2.54
N ALA A 55 -8.33 5.37 -1.76
CA ALA A 55 -8.22 6.44 -0.78
C ALA A 55 -7.16 6.16 0.32
N ASP A 56 -6.93 4.90 0.68
CA ASP A 56 -5.85 4.55 1.61
C ASP A 56 -4.47 4.77 0.98
N PHE A 57 -4.32 4.47 -0.31
CA PHE A 57 -3.08 4.77 -1.05
C PHE A 57 -2.87 6.27 -1.21
N GLU A 58 -3.92 7.05 -1.40
CA GLU A 58 -3.84 8.51 -1.42
C GLU A 58 -3.32 9.06 -0.08
N GLN A 59 -3.82 8.56 1.06
CA GLN A 59 -3.28 8.95 2.36
C GLN A 59 -1.81 8.56 2.55
N LEU A 60 -1.44 7.34 2.12
CA LEU A 60 -0.04 6.91 2.16
C LEU A 60 0.87 7.81 1.32
N ALA A 61 0.41 8.23 0.15
CA ALA A 61 1.15 9.12 -0.75
C ALA A 61 1.20 10.56 -0.24
N GLN A 62 0.18 11.01 0.49
CA GLN A 62 0.11 12.35 1.07
C GLN A 62 1.17 12.55 2.15
N ASP A 63 1.25 11.65 3.12
CA ASP A 63 2.18 11.76 4.25
C ASP A 63 2.52 10.45 4.98
N GLY A 64 1.86 9.34 4.66
CA GLY A 64 2.07 8.08 5.38
C GLY A 64 3.43 7.43 5.14
N VAL A 65 3.98 7.52 3.92
CA VAL A 65 5.28 6.95 3.54
C VAL A 65 5.99 7.80 2.49
N PRO A 66 7.35 7.72 2.37
CA PRO A 66 8.05 8.33 1.25
C PRO A 66 7.55 7.79 -0.10
N MET A 67 7.16 8.69 -0.99
CA MET A 67 6.66 8.36 -2.33
C MET A 67 7.65 8.87 -3.39
N VAL A 68 7.79 8.09 -4.46
CA VAL A 68 8.53 8.48 -5.65
C VAL A 68 7.68 8.23 -6.89
N GLU A 69 7.68 9.18 -7.81
CA GLU A 69 7.04 9.00 -9.11
C GLU A 69 7.93 8.17 -10.03
N MET A 70 7.33 7.21 -10.72
CA MET A 70 8.02 6.33 -11.65
C MET A 70 7.28 6.35 -12.99
N GLU A 71 8.00 6.51 -14.09
CA GLU A 71 7.40 6.38 -15.43
C GLU A 71 6.84 4.97 -15.63
N LYS A 72 5.64 4.90 -16.20
CA LYS A 72 5.00 3.64 -16.54
C LYS A 72 5.82 2.95 -17.63
N ARG A 73 6.65 1.98 -17.24
CA ARG A 73 7.42 1.16 -18.18
C ARG A 73 6.48 0.50 -19.18
N ARG A 74 6.55 0.93 -20.44
CA ARG A 74 5.82 0.29 -21.54
C ARG A 74 6.30 -1.16 -21.65
N ARG A 75 5.41 -2.12 -21.36
CA ARG A 75 5.68 -3.53 -21.65
C ARG A 75 5.88 -3.66 -23.16
N PRO A 76 6.95 -4.32 -23.65
CA PRO A 76 7.11 -4.52 -25.09
C PRO A 76 5.93 -5.36 -25.59
N ASP A 77 5.25 -4.84 -26.62
CA ASP A 77 4.16 -5.54 -27.30
C ASP A 77 4.63 -6.94 -27.70
N ALA A 78 4.00 -7.96 -27.12
CA ALA A 78 4.11 -9.34 -27.57
C ALA A 78 3.33 -9.47 -28.89
N GLY A 79 3.86 -8.91 -29.99
CA GLY A 79 3.12 -8.92 -31.25
C GLY A 79 3.72 -8.12 -32.40
N ALA A 80 4.97 -8.34 -32.79
CA ALA A 80 5.45 -7.90 -34.11
C ALA A 80 6.56 -8.82 -34.64
N GLY A 81 6.18 -10.06 -34.95
CA GLY A 81 7.10 -11.09 -35.43
C GLY A 81 6.52 -11.95 -36.55
N ARG A 82 5.96 -11.36 -37.61
CA ARG A 82 5.83 -12.03 -38.90
C ARG A 82 6.72 -11.33 -39.92
N ARG A 83 8.02 -11.66 -39.89
CA ARG A 83 8.91 -11.43 -41.02
C ARG A 83 8.41 -12.35 -42.15
N ARG A 84 7.74 -11.76 -43.14
CA ARG A 84 7.52 -12.41 -44.43
C ARG A 84 8.91 -12.58 -45.06
N THR A 85 9.39 -13.82 -45.15
CA THR A 85 10.54 -14.14 -45.99
C THR A 85 10.15 -13.88 -47.45
N PRO A 86 10.98 -13.21 -48.27
CA PRO A 86 10.74 -13.21 -49.70
C PRO A 86 11.11 -14.60 -50.22
N ALA A 87 10.18 -15.24 -50.94
CA ALA A 87 10.46 -16.48 -51.66
C ALA A 87 11.57 -16.21 -52.68
N VAL A 88 12.64 -17.01 -52.64
CA VAL A 88 13.70 -16.97 -53.65
C VAL A 88 13.09 -17.47 -54.96
N ALA A 89 13.09 -16.63 -56.00
CA ALA A 89 12.69 -17.03 -57.33
C ALA A 89 13.88 -17.72 -58.00
N TRP A 90 13.80 -19.04 -58.14
CA TRP A 90 14.72 -19.80 -58.97
C TRP A 90 14.41 -19.47 -60.44
N SER A 91 15.38 -18.89 -61.15
CA SER A 91 15.37 -18.85 -62.61
C SER A 91 16.62 -19.54 -63.10
N GLY A 92 16.44 -20.71 -63.71
CA GLY A 92 17.45 -21.35 -64.53
C GLY A 92 17.46 -20.72 -65.94
N ALA A 93 18.66 -20.44 -66.43
CA ALA A 93 19.09 -20.45 -67.82
C ALA A 93 20.61 -20.24 -67.84
#